data_AF-G8PUC0-F1
#
_entry.id   AF-G8PUC0-F1
#
_cell.length_a   1.000
_cell.length_b   1.000
_cell.length_c   1.000
_cell.angle_alpha   90.00
_cell.angle_beta   90.00
_cell.angle_gamma   90.00
#
_symmetry.space_group_name_H-M   'P 1'
#
loop_
_entity.id
_entity.type
_entity.pdbx_description
1 polymer ?
#
loop_
_entity_poly.entity_id
_entity_poly.type
_entity_poly.pdbx_seq_one_letter_code
_entity_poly.pdbx_strand_id
1 'polypeptide(L)'
;MEPHMKEGPNIAGIAALIGDPARANMLQALMTGVALTASELAQEAGVTPQTSSFHLSRLAEAGLVSLRKQGRHKYYSLADSDVAALLEAMSGIAMRTGMTRVRTGPKEPALRKARVCYNHLAGEYGVQAYDSLLARDFLVEDGEQLHLTGDGRSFLTELGVVLPEKETKRRPLCKSCLDWSARRSHLAGIAGTSLLSFFLDQGWAKRVEGSRIIEFSRDGDSRFHAIFSL
;
A
#
# COMPACT_ATOMS: atom_id res chain seq x y z
N MET A 1 -24.81 -38.50 4.13
CA MET A 1 -24.08 -37.60 5.05
C MET A 1 -23.99 -36.26 4.34
N GLU A 2 -24.98 -35.38 4.55
CA GLU A 2 -24.96 -34.05 3.95
C GLU A 2 -23.72 -33.30 4.48
N PRO A 3 -22.92 -32.65 3.62
CA PRO A 3 -21.77 -31.91 4.07
C PRO A 3 -22.28 -30.80 5.00
N HIS A 4 -21.86 -30.84 6.26
CA HIS A 4 -22.04 -29.74 7.20
C HIS A 4 -21.51 -28.46 6.54
N MET A 5 -22.42 -27.64 6.01
CA MET A 5 -22.10 -26.31 5.55
C MET A 5 -21.70 -25.56 6.81
N LYS A 6 -20.40 -25.35 7.01
CA LYS A 6 -19.91 -24.59 8.15
C LYS A 6 -20.40 -23.16 7.94
N GLU A 7 -21.41 -22.74 8.70
CA GLU A 7 -21.89 -21.36 8.71
C GLU A 7 -20.74 -20.45 9.16
N GLY A 8 -20.32 -19.53 8.29
CA GLY A 8 -19.23 -18.60 8.56
C GLY A 8 -18.62 -18.00 7.29
N PRO A 9 -17.72 -17.01 7.44
CA PRO A 9 -17.02 -16.40 6.31
C PRO A 9 -16.29 -17.44 5.45
N ASN A 10 -16.51 -17.42 4.14
CA ASN A 10 -15.86 -18.33 3.20
C ASN A 10 -14.44 -17.86 2.84
N ILE A 11 -13.52 -18.03 3.79
CA ILE A 11 -12.09 -17.69 3.62
C ILE A 11 -11.48 -18.46 2.44
N ALA A 12 -11.85 -19.72 2.24
CA ALA A 12 -11.34 -20.56 1.16
C ALA A 12 -11.70 -19.99 -0.22
N GLY A 13 -12.90 -19.44 -0.38
CA GLY A 13 -13.33 -18.76 -1.60
C GLY A 13 -12.49 -17.53 -1.94
N ILE A 14 -12.27 -16.65 -0.95
CA ILE A 14 -11.40 -15.48 -1.12
C ILE A 14 -9.95 -15.90 -1.44
N ALA A 15 -9.42 -16.87 -0.70
CA ALA A 15 -8.07 -17.38 -0.91
C ALA A 15 -7.91 -18.01 -2.31
N ALA A 16 -8.90 -18.75 -2.81
CA ALA A 16 -8.87 -19.34 -4.15
C ALA A 16 -8.94 -18.26 -5.25
N LEU A 17 -9.65 -17.16 -5.01
CA LEU A 17 -9.65 -16.02 -5.92
C LEU A 17 -8.27 -15.34 -5.93
N ILE A 18 -7.66 -15.09 -4.78
CA ILE A 18 -6.35 -14.42 -4.73
C ILE A 18 -5.22 -15.35 -5.20
N GLY A 19 -5.31 -16.65 -4.94
CA GLY A 19 -4.23 -17.62 -5.17
C GLY A 19 -3.90 -17.92 -6.64
N ASP A 20 -4.68 -17.41 -7.58
CA ASP A 20 -4.36 -17.49 -9.01
C ASP A 20 -3.24 -16.50 -9.38
N PRO A 21 -2.19 -16.94 -10.10
CA PRO A 21 -1.05 -16.09 -10.42
C PRO A 21 -1.41 -14.79 -11.15
N ALA A 22 -2.34 -14.82 -12.11
CA ALA A 22 -2.72 -13.65 -12.88
C ALA A 22 -3.52 -12.67 -12.01
N ARG A 23 -4.49 -13.17 -11.24
CA ARG A 23 -5.27 -12.35 -10.30
C ARG A 23 -4.39 -11.73 -9.21
N ALA A 24 -3.45 -12.50 -8.66
CA ALA A 24 -2.48 -12.00 -7.69
C ALA A 24 -1.65 -10.84 -8.28
N ASN A 25 -1.14 -10.98 -9.50
CA ASN A 25 -0.36 -9.93 -10.16
C ASN A 25 -1.20 -8.67 -10.43
N MET A 26 -2.45 -8.83 -10.90
CA MET A 26 -3.37 -7.68 -11.08
C MET A 26 -3.62 -6.95 -9.77
N LEU A 27 -3.93 -7.69 -8.70
CA LEU A 27 -4.17 -7.12 -7.38
C LEU A 27 -2.92 -6.40 -6.83
N GLN A 28 -1.73 -6.95 -7.07
CA GLN A 28 -0.46 -6.32 -6.70
C GLN A 28 -0.18 -5.06 -7.51
N ALA A 29 -0.55 -4.99 -8.79
CA ALA A 29 -0.43 -3.76 -9.59
C ALA A 29 -1.34 -2.64 -9.06
N LEU A 30 -2.54 -2.99 -8.59
CA LEU A 30 -3.49 -2.05 -7.98
C LEU A 30 -3.05 -1.56 -6.59
N MET A 31 -2.07 -2.20 -5.96
CA MET A 31 -1.42 -1.69 -4.73
C MET A 31 -0.59 -0.42 -4.96
N THR A 32 -0.57 0.16 -6.16
CA THR A 32 -0.09 1.53 -6.42
C THR A 32 -1.08 2.62 -5.98
N GLY A 33 -2.34 2.22 -5.75
CA GLY A 33 -3.47 3.14 -5.52
C GLY A 33 -3.98 3.82 -6.80
N VAL A 34 -3.35 3.56 -7.94
CA VAL A 34 -3.77 4.08 -9.25
C VAL A 34 -4.81 3.15 -9.85
N ALA A 35 -5.87 3.72 -10.42
CA ALA A 35 -6.87 2.93 -11.13
C ALA A 35 -6.35 2.57 -12.53
N LEU A 36 -6.35 1.28 -12.87
CA LEU A 36 -5.78 0.75 -14.11
C LEU A 36 -6.87 0.16 -15.02
N THR A 37 -6.68 0.22 -16.33
CA THR A 37 -7.54 -0.41 -17.32
C THR A 37 -7.34 -1.92 -17.38
N ALA A 38 -8.31 -2.64 -17.95
CA ALA A 38 -8.19 -4.09 -18.16
C ALA A 38 -6.97 -4.48 -19.03
N SER A 39 -6.57 -3.61 -19.97
CA SER A 39 -5.41 -3.83 -20.84
C SER A 39 -4.09 -3.68 -20.09
N GLU A 40 -3.95 -2.66 -19.25
CA GLU A 40 -2.77 -2.48 -18.39
C GLU A 40 -2.64 -3.66 -17.40
N LEU A 41 -3.75 -4.06 -16.78
CA LEU A 41 -3.78 -5.21 -15.87
C LEU A 41 -3.50 -6.54 -16.59
N ALA A 42 -3.85 -6.65 -17.87
CA ALA A 42 -3.48 -7.81 -18.69
C ALA A 42 -1.96 -7.89 -18.89
N GLN A 43 -1.30 -6.75 -19.14
CA GLN A 43 0.15 -6.67 -19.27
C GLN A 43 0.86 -7.05 -17.97
N GLU A 44 0.42 -6.47 -16.84
CA GLU A 44 0.97 -6.78 -15.50
C GLU A 44 0.84 -8.27 -15.14
N ALA A 45 -0.26 -8.90 -15.56
CA ALA A 45 -0.50 -10.31 -15.30
C ALA A 45 0.11 -11.26 -16.34
N GLY A 46 0.63 -10.75 -17.46
CA GLY A 46 1.13 -11.58 -18.57
C GLY A 46 0.05 -12.43 -19.24
N VAL A 47 -1.19 -11.91 -19.33
CA VAL A 47 -2.33 -12.62 -19.93
C VAL A 47 -3.00 -11.80 -21.04
N THR A 48 -3.92 -12.44 -21.78
CA THR A 48 -4.68 -11.74 -22.84
C THR A 48 -5.71 -10.77 -22.25
N PRO A 49 -6.15 -9.73 -22.99
CA PRO A 49 -7.22 -8.84 -22.56
C PRO A 49 -8.55 -9.56 -22.25
N GLN A 50 -8.86 -10.64 -22.97
CA GLN A 50 -10.04 -11.48 -22.75
C GLN A 50 -9.92 -12.22 -21.41
N THR A 51 -8.77 -12.85 -21.14
CA THR A 51 -8.48 -13.52 -19.88
C THR A 51 -8.49 -12.54 -18.71
N SER A 52 -7.91 -11.34 -18.90
CA SER A 52 -7.95 -10.25 -17.92
C SER A 52 -9.38 -9.83 -17.58
N SER A 53 -10.23 -9.65 -18.59
CA SER A 53 -11.63 -9.29 -18.38
C SER A 53 -12.40 -10.34 -17.56
N PHE A 54 -12.15 -11.63 -17.81
CA PHE A 54 -12.73 -12.73 -17.01
C PHE A 54 -12.23 -12.71 -15.56
N HIS A 55 -10.93 -12.51 -15.35
CA HIS A 55 -10.38 -12.40 -13.99
C HIS A 55 -10.93 -11.20 -13.23
N LEU A 56 -11.01 -10.03 -13.88
CA LEU A 56 -11.52 -8.81 -13.28
C LEU A 56 -13.01 -8.90 -12.95
N SER A 57 -13.82 -9.60 -13.76
CA SER A 57 -15.22 -9.83 -13.41
C SER A 57 -15.35 -10.67 -12.14
N ARG A 58 -14.55 -11.74 -12.00
CA ARG A 58 -14.53 -12.59 -10.79
C ARG A 58 -14.07 -11.83 -9.55
N LEU A 59 -13.03 -11.00 -9.69
CA LEU A 59 -12.56 -10.15 -8.59
C LEU A 59 -13.60 -9.10 -8.19
N ALA A 60 -14.31 -8.51 -9.16
CA ALA A 60 -15.36 -7.53 -8.90
C ALA A 60 -16.60 -8.17 -8.27
N GLU A 61 -17.03 -9.34 -8.75
CA GLU A 61 -18.11 -10.15 -8.16
C GLU A 61 -17.84 -10.47 -6.68
N ALA A 62 -16.58 -10.70 -6.32
CA ALA A 62 -16.15 -10.99 -4.96
C ALA A 62 -15.84 -9.73 -4.12
N GLY A 63 -16.02 -8.52 -4.66
CA GLY A 63 -15.75 -7.28 -3.95
C GLY A 63 -14.27 -7.01 -3.65
N LEU A 64 -13.33 -7.62 -4.40
CA LEU A 64 -11.89 -7.38 -4.24
C LEU A 64 -11.42 -6.17 -5.06
N VAL A 65 -12.12 -5.84 -6.14
CA VAL A 65 -11.85 -4.66 -6.97
C VAL A 65 -13.14 -3.88 -7.23
N SER A 66 -12.98 -2.56 -7.37
CA SER A 66 -14.04 -1.64 -7.78
C SER A 66 -13.84 -1.23 -9.23
N LEU A 67 -14.93 -1.09 -9.98
CA LEU A 67 -14.93 -0.64 -11.37
C LEU A 67 -15.54 0.76 -11.48
N ARG A 68 -14.82 1.68 -12.11
CA ARG A 68 -15.32 3.00 -12.51
C ARG A 68 -15.29 3.12 -14.04
N LYS A 69 -16.42 3.51 -14.62
CA LYS A 69 -16.48 3.87 -16.05
C LYS A 69 -16.10 5.33 -16.22
N GLN A 70 -15.16 5.61 -17.12
CA GLN A 70 -14.78 6.96 -17.53
C GLN A 70 -14.64 7.00 -19.05
N GLY A 71 -15.62 7.64 -19.70
CA GLY A 71 -15.72 7.63 -21.16
C GLY A 71 -15.84 6.20 -21.71
N ARG A 72 -14.96 5.84 -22.65
CA ARG A 72 -14.91 4.51 -23.28
C ARG A 72 -14.15 3.47 -22.46
N HIS A 73 -13.43 3.90 -21.42
CA HIS A 73 -12.54 3.03 -20.65
C HIS A 73 -13.17 2.64 -19.30
N LYS A 74 -12.82 1.44 -18.88
CA LYS A 74 -13.16 0.84 -17.58
C LYS A 74 -11.89 0.82 -16.75
N TYR A 75 -11.90 1.52 -15.62
CA TYR A 75 -10.79 1.60 -14.69
C TYR A 75 -11.10 0.81 -13.43
N TYR A 76 -10.15 0.00 -13.00
CA TYR A 76 -10.25 -0.86 -11.83
C TYR A 76 -9.32 -0.34 -10.73
N SER A 77 -9.79 -0.36 -9.49
CA SER A 77 -8.99 -0.11 -8.29
C SER A 77 -9.23 -1.25 -7.29
N LEU A 78 -8.40 -1.38 -6.26
CA LEU A 78 -8.80 -2.18 -5.09
C LEU A 78 -10.13 -1.66 -4.56
N ALA A 79 -10.96 -2.56 -4.04
CA ALA A 79 -12.29 -2.18 -3.57
C ALA A 79 -12.22 -1.15 -2.43
N ASP A 80 -11.31 -1.39 -1.49
CA ASP A 80 -11.08 -0.55 -0.31
C ASP A 80 -9.71 -0.84 0.35
N SER A 81 -9.49 -0.23 1.51
CA SER A 81 -8.29 -0.39 2.33
C SER A 81 -8.17 -1.75 2.99
N ASP A 82 -9.27 -2.49 3.19
CA ASP A 82 -9.26 -3.79 3.85
C ASP A 82 -8.68 -4.84 2.90
N VAL A 83 -9.04 -4.77 1.60
CA VAL A 83 -8.42 -5.58 0.56
C VAL A 83 -6.92 -5.29 0.46
N ALA A 84 -6.52 -4.02 0.51
CA ALA A 84 -5.11 -3.64 0.49
C ALA A 84 -4.34 -4.23 1.69
N ALA A 85 -4.92 -4.14 2.90
CA ALA A 85 -4.34 -4.70 4.12
C ALA A 85 -4.22 -6.24 4.06
N LEU A 86 -5.22 -6.92 3.49
CA LEU A 86 -5.17 -8.37 3.28
C LEU A 86 -4.00 -8.78 2.37
N LEU A 87 -3.88 -8.14 1.20
CA LEU A 87 -2.82 -8.44 0.24
C LEU A 87 -1.43 -8.21 0.83
N GLU A 88 -1.28 -7.16 1.64
CA GLU A 88 -0.06 -6.87 2.37
C GLU A 88 0.24 -7.94 3.43
N ALA A 89 -0.73 -8.30 4.26
CA ALA A 89 -0.56 -9.35 5.27
C ALA A 89 -0.15 -10.68 4.63
N MET A 90 -0.80 -11.08 3.52
CA MET A 90 -0.45 -12.27 2.76
C MET A 90 0.98 -12.19 2.20
N SER A 91 1.39 -11.04 1.68
CA SER A 91 2.75 -10.81 1.17
C SER A 91 3.78 -10.95 2.29
N GLY A 92 3.49 -10.40 3.47
CA GLY A 92 4.32 -10.54 4.67
C GLY A 92 4.43 -11.99 5.15
N ILE A 93 3.32 -12.76 5.14
CA ILE A 93 3.33 -14.19 5.48
C ILE A 93 4.16 -14.97 4.46
N ALA A 94 3.91 -14.80 3.16
CA ALA A 94 4.62 -15.51 2.09
C ALA A 94 6.14 -15.30 2.17
N MET A 95 6.58 -14.10 2.56
CA MET A 95 7.98 -13.81 2.81
C MET A 95 8.54 -14.60 4.00
N ARG A 96 7.84 -14.59 5.15
CA ARG A 96 8.28 -15.30 6.36
C ARG A 96 8.29 -16.81 6.18
N THR A 97 7.40 -17.36 5.36
CA THR A 97 7.31 -18.80 5.08
C THR A 97 8.18 -19.24 3.89
N GLY A 98 8.90 -18.32 3.24
CA GLY A 98 9.76 -18.63 2.10
C GLY A 98 9.00 -18.95 0.80
N MET A 99 7.70 -18.67 0.74
CA MET A 99 6.85 -18.80 -0.46
C MET A 99 7.07 -17.66 -1.45
N THR A 100 8.34 -17.34 -1.70
CA THR A 100 8.75 -16.24 -2.58
C THR A 100 9.09 -16.77 -3.96
N ARG A 101 8.46 -16.23 -4.99
CA ARG A 101 8.87 -16.45 -6.39
C ARG A 101 10.16 -15.65 -6.65
N VAL A 102 11.31 -16.21 -6.28
CA VAL A 102 12.69 -15.72 -6.58
C VAL A 102 13.04 -14.30 -6.06
N ARG A 103 13.93 -14.27 -5.04
CA ARG A 103 14.66 -13.13 -4.41
C ARG A 103 13.82 -12.00 -3.79
N THR A 104 14.08 -11.78 -2.50
CA THR A 104 13.30 -10.95 -1.57
C THR A 104 13.63 -9.46 -1.71
N GLY A 105 12.61 -8.66 -2.01
CA GLY A 105 12.72 -7.22 -2.31
C GLY A 105 12.82 -6.96 -3.82
N PRO A 106 12.31 -5.82 -4.32
CA PRO A 106 12.46 -5.50 -5.72
C PRO A 106 13.95 -5.42 -6.07
N LYS A 107 14.37 -6.12 -7.15
CA LYS A 107 15.78 -6.12 -7.60
C LYS A 107 16.29 -4.71 -7.89
N GLU A 108 15.38 -3.85 -8.31
CA GLU A 108 15.61 -2.47 -8.66
C GLU A 108 15.88 -1.62 -7.39
N PRO A 109 17.07 -1.00 -7.27
CA PRO A 109 17.41 -0.16 -6.13
C PRO A 109 16.41 0.97 -5.86
N ALA A 110 15.81 1.54 -6.92
CA ALA A 110 14.84 2.62 -6.79
C ALA A 110 13.58 2.21 -6.00
N LEU A 111 13.06 1.00 -6.25
CA LEU A 111 11.89 0.47 -5.53
C LEU A 111 12.21 0.12 -4.06
N ARG A 112 13.47 -0.20 -3.74
CA ARG A 112 13.91 -0.41 -2.35
C ARG A 112 14.03 0.92 -1.61
N LYS A 113 14.63 1.92 -2.26
CA LYS A 113 14.82 3.27 -1.72
C LYS A 113 13.49 3.89 -1.29
N ALA A 114 12.57 4.06 -2.24
CA ALA A 114 11.28 4.69 -1.98
C ALA A 114 10.23 4.25 -3.00
N ARG A 115 9.07 3.83 -2.50
CA ARG A 115 7.93 3.41 -3.34
C ARG A 115 6.60 3.70 -2.68
N VAL A 116 5.51 3.59 -3.42
CA VAL A 116 4.16 3.60 -2.87
C VAL A 116 3.77 2.20 -2.39
N CYS A 117 3.32 2.11 -1.14
CA CYS A 117 2.47 1.01 -0.67
C CYS A 117 1.04 1.52 -0.58
N TYR A 118 0.18 1.09 -1.51
CA TYR A 118 -1.19 1.57 -1.73
C TYR A 118 -1.31 3.08 -1.94
N ASN A 119 -1.21 3.87 -0.88
CA ASN A 119 -1.36 5.33 -0.90
C ASN A 119 -0.39 6.06 0.05
N HIS A 120 0.60 5.37 0.60
CA HIS A 120 1.58 5.94 1.53
C HIS A 120 3.01 5.51 1.16
N LEU A 121 3.99 6.18 1.75
CA LEU A 121 5.40 5.98 1.43
C LEU A 121 5.93 4.70 2.10
N ALA A 122 6.62 3.89 1.32
CA ALA A 122 7.24 2.63 1.70
C ALA A 122 8.68 2.55 1.16
N GLY A 123 9.39 1.47 1.47
CA GLY A 123 10.83 1.35 1.25
C GLY A 123 11.65 1.95 2.38
N GLU A 124 12.95 2.08 2.15
CA GLU A 124 13.91 2.62 3.12
C GLU A 124 13.45 3.98 3.69
N TYR A 125 12.84 4.83 2.87
CA TYR A 125 12.40 6.17 3.28
C TYR A 125 11.12 6.11 4.10
N GLY A 126 10.18 5.25 3.72
CA GLY A 126 8.96 5.05 4.52
C GLY A 126 9.29 4.50 5.92
N VAL A 127 10.24 3.57 5.99
CA VAL A 127 10.72 3.00 7.25
C VAL A 127 11.52 4.03 8.06
N GLN A 128 12.44 4.77 7.44
CA GLN A 128 13.22 5.81 8.13
C GLN A 128 12.33 6.89 8.75
N ALA A 129 11.33 7.37 8.00
CA ALA A 129 10.38 8.36 8.53
C ALA A 129 9.62 7.79 9.73
N TYR A 130 9.16 6.53 9.64
CA TYR A 130 8.48 5.86 10.73
C TYR A 130 9.35 5.73 11.98
N ASP A 131 10.58 5.24 11.82
CA ASP A 131 11.52 5.06 12.93
C ASP A 131 11.89 6.39 13.58
N SER A 132 12.13 7.45 12.80
CA SER A 132 12.46 8.78 13.33
C SER A 132 11.32 9.36 14.16
N LEU A 133 10.07 9.15 13.72
CA LEU A 133 8.90 9.57 14.47
C LEU A 133 8.72 8.77 15.77
N LEU A 134 9.00 7.47 15.77
CA LEU A 134 8.99 6.65 16.99
C LEU A 134 10.11 7.06 17.96
N ALA A 135 11.34 7.25 17.45
CA ALA A 135 12.51 7.58 18.26
C ALA A 135 12.39 8.94 18.97
N ARG A 136 11.50 9.81 18.48
CA ARG A 136 11.22 11.15 19.01
C ARG A 136 9.91 11.21 19.81
N ASP A 137 9.30 10.06 20.12
CA ASP A 137 8.00 9.95 20.81
C ASP A 137 6.86 10.71 20.10
N PHE A 138 7.00 10.94 18.79
CA PHE A 138 5.95 11.54 17.96
C PHE A 138 4.90 10.52 17.55
N LEU A 139 5.32 9.25 17.43
CA LEU A 139 4.45 8.09 17.36
C LEU A 139 4.69 7.22 18.58
N VAL A 140 3.63 6.59 19.08
CA VAL A 140 3.69 5.61 20.16
C VAL A 140 2.92 4.36 19.76
N GLU A 141 3.55 3.21 19.95
CA GLU A 141 2.91 1.90 19.78
C GLU A 141 2.32 1.45 21.12
N ASP A 142 1.00 1.19 21.15
CA ASP A 142 0.29 0.57 22.27
C ASP A 142 -0.31 -0.76 21.81
N GLY A 143 0.45 -1.84 21.98
CA GLY A 143 0.10 -3.16 21.46
C GLY A 143 0.05 -3.18 19.92
N GLU A 144 -1.15 -3.41 19.37
CA GLU A 144 -1.38 -3.39 17.91
C GLU A 144 -1.81 -2.01 17.38
N GLN A 145 -2.00 -1.02 18.25
CA GLN A 145 -2.42 0.32 17.89
C GLN A 145 -1.23 1.27 17.79
N LEU A 146 -1.28 2.15 16.80
CA LEU A 146 -0.27 3.18 16.59
C LEU A 146 -0.94 4.54 16.77
N HIS A 147 -0.41 5.34 17.69
CA HIS A 147 -0.96 6.64 18.04
C HIS A 147 -0.01 7.76 17.64
N LEU A 148 -0.56 8.84 17.10
CA LEU A 148 0.15 10.10 16.92
C LEU A 148 0.01 10.93 18.19
N THR A 149 1.14 11.31 18.80
CA THR A 149 1.13 12.14 20.01
C THR A 149 0.80 13.59 19.68
N GLY A 150 0.52 14.40 20.71
CA GLY A 150 0.29 15.84 20.54
C GLY A 150 1.49 16.53 19.88
N ASP A 151 2.69 16.22 20.34
CA ASP A 151 3.93 16.77 19.80
C ASP A 151 4.19 16.29 18.36
N GLY A 152 3.93 15.00 18.09
CA GLY A 152 4.02 14.47 16.73
C GLY A 152 3.04 15.11 15.77
N ARG A 153 1.82 15.41 16.23
CA ARG A 153 0.82 16.16 15.45
C ARG A 153 1.31 17.58 15.16
N SER A 154 1.76 18.31 16.18
CA SER A 154 2.29 19.67 16.03
C SER A 154 3.45 19.69 15.02
N PHE A 155 4.41 18.78 15.17
CA PHE A 155 5.55 18.65 14.27
C PHE A 155 5.11 18.40 12.81
N LEU A 156 4.22 17.44 12.57
CA LEU A 156 3.74 17.16 11.21
C LEU A 156 2.98 18.36 10.62
N THR A 157 2.16 19.04 11.41
CA THR A 157 1.44 20.23 10.94
C THR A 157 2.34 21.42 10.67
N GLU A 158 3.36 21.65 11.50
CA GLU A 158 4.38 22.69 11.30
C GLU A 158 5.24 22.42 10.06
N LEU A 159 5.52 21.15 9.79
CA LEU A 159 6.16 20.71 8.55
C LEU A 159 5.31 21.03 7.31
N GLY A 160 3.99 21.16 7.47
CA GLY A 160 3.04 21.42 6.39
C GLY A 160 2.19 20.20 6.00
N VAL A 161 2.21 19.12 6.79
CA VAL A 161 1.39 17.93 6.57
C VAL A 161 -0.04 18.20 7.05
N VAL A 162 -1.01 18.03 6.16
CA VAL A 162 -2.43 18.25 6.46
C VAL A 162 -3.03 17.02 7.13
N LEU A 163 -3.44 17.16 8.40
CA LEU A 163 -4.05 16.09 9.19
C LEU A 163 -5.48 16.47 9.62
N PRO A 164 -6.44 15.53 9.61
CA PRO A 164 -7.80 15.79 10.08
C PRO A 164 -7.83 16.05 11.59
N GLU A 165 -8.74 16.89 12.06
CA GLU A 165 -8.91 17.18 13.49
C GLU A 165 -9.39 15.96 14.29
N LYS A 166 -10.19 15.08 13.67
CA LYS A 166 -10.78 13.92 14.33
C LYS A 166 -10.50 12.64 13.55
N GLU A 167 -10.15 11.60 14.29
CA GLU A 167 -10.04 10.24 13.77
C GLU A 167 -11.44 9.64 13.57
N THR A 168 -11.59 8.78 12.55
CA THR A 168 -12.84 8.04 12.32
C THR A 168 -12.56 6.55 12.37
N LYS A 169 -13.48 5.75 12.93
CA LYS A 169 -13.32 4.28 13.02
C LYS A 169 -13.07 3.60 11.66
N ARG A 170 -13.51 4.19 10.55
CA ARG A 170 -13.32 3.67 9.19
C ARG A 170 -11.96 3.97 8.58
N ARG A 171 -11.25 5.00 9.08
CA ARG A 171 -9.95 5.42 8.57
C ARG A 171 -9.08 5.87 9.74
N PRO A 172 -8.23 4.99 10.29
CA PRO A 172 -7.36 5.35 11.39
C PRO A 172 -6.38 6.44 10.96
N LEU A 173 -6.03 7.32 11.90
CA LEU A 173 -5.10 8.41 11.67
C LEU A 173 -3.70 7.84 11.38
N CYS A 174 -3.27 6.88 12.19
CA CYS A 174 -2.01 6.18 12.04
C CYS A 174 -2.25 4.67 12.04
N LYS A 175 -1.52 3.96 11.18
CA LYS A 175 -1.51 2.50 11.14
C LYS A 175 -0.10 2.02 10.89
N SER A 176 0.38 1.07 11.69
CA SER A 176 1.62 0.35 11.43
C SER A 176 1.40 -0.59 10.24
N CYS A 177 2.19 -0.42 9.20
CA CYS A 177 2.01 -1.09 7.92
C CYS A 177 3.32 -1.79 7.56
N LEU A 178 3.28 -3.12 7.45
CA LEU A 178 4.49 -3.93 7.39
C LEU A 178 5.10 -3.89 5.98
N ASP A 179 6.26 -3.24 5.84
CA ASP A 179 7.00 -3.21 4.60
C ASP A 179 7.56 -4.61 4.29
N TRP A 180 7.00 -5.27 3.28
CA TRP A 180 7.43 -6.61 2.85
C TRP A 180 8.88 -6.64 2.30
N SER A 181 9.42 -5.52 1.80
CA SER A 181 10.76 -5.44 1.22
C SER A 181 11.84 -5.20 2.28
N ALA A 182 11.55 -4.38 3.29
CA ALA A 182 12.47 -4.02 4.37
C ALA A 182 12.26 -4.86 5.63
N ARG A 183 11.14 -5.60 5.73
CA ARG A 183 10.71 -6.37 6.92
C ARG A 183 10.57 -5.50 8.18
N ARG A 184 10.23 -4.22 7.99
CA ARG A 184 10.06 -3.21 9.03
C ARG A 184 8.77 -2.45 8.77
N SER A 185 8.15 -1.89 9.80
CA SER A 185 6.93 -1.11 9.62
C SER A 185 7.21 0.28 9.04
N HIS A 186 6.24 0.80 8.31
CA HIS A 186 6.18 2.20 7.89
C HIS A 186 4.80 2.79 8.20
N LEU A 187 4.71 4.12 8.14
CA LEU A 187 3.49 4.85 8.48
C LEU A 187 2.44 4.72 7.38
N ALA A 188 1.32 4.07 7.70
CA ALA A 188 0.09 4.13 6.92
C ALA A 188 -1.01 4.86 7.70
N GLY A 189 -2.25 4.79 7.20
CA GLY A 189 -3.36 5.59 7.69
C GLY A 189 -3.35 6.98 7.05
N ILE A 190 -4.20 7.86 7.57
CA ILE A 190 -4.34 9.22 7.03
C ILE A 190 -3.01 9.98 7.11
N ALA A 191 -2.27 9.86 8.21
CA ALA A 191 -0.98 10.51 8.38
C ALA A 191 0.05 10.04 7.35
N GLY A 192 0.12 8.73 7.07
CA GLY A 192 1.02 8.18 6.05
C GLY A 192 0.68 8.65 4.63
N THR A 193 -0.61 8.72 4.30
CA THR A 193 -1.08 9.28 3.03
C THR A 193 -0.76 10.77 2.92
N SER A 194 -1.07 11.56 3.94
CA SER A 194 -0.81 12.99 3.97
C SER A 194 0.68 13.31 3.89
N LEU A 195 1.54 12.50 4.52
CA LEU A 195 2.98 12.67 4.46
C LEU A 195 3.53 12.40 3.06
N LEU A 196 3.04 11.35 2.37
CA LEU A 196 3.39 11.12 0.97
C LEU A 196 2.91 12.29 0.08
N SER A 197 1.67 12.76 0.26
CA SER A 197 1.16 13.93 -0.45
C SER A 197 2.03 15.16 -0.24
N PHE A 198 2.43 15.44 1.00
CA PHE A 198 3.34 16.53 1.33
C PHE A 198 4.65 16.47 0.53
N PHE A 199 5.32 15.31 0.46
CA PHE A 199 6.55 15.18 -0.31
C PHE A 199 6.37 15.43 -1.81
N LEU A 200 5.22 15.03 -2.36
CA LEU A 200 4.89 15.26 -3.76
C LEU A 200 4.57 16.73 -4.03
N ASP A 201 3.75 17.35 -3.16
CA ASP A 201 3.28 18.73 -3.31
C ASP A 201 4.40 19.75 -3.12
N GLN A 202 5.37 19.46 -2.23
CA GLN A 202 6.57 20.29 -2.05
C GLN A 202 7.63 20.06 -3.16
N GLY A 203 7.40 19.14 -4.09
CA GLY A 203 8.36 18.80 -5.14
C GLY A 203 9.62 18.09 -4.64
N TRP A 204 9.60 17.52 -3.43
CA TRP A 204 10.73 16.74 -2.90
C TRP A 204 10.85 15.41 -3.60
N ALA A 205 9.71 14.84 -3.98
CA ALA A 205 9.64 13.60 -4.71
C ALA A 205 8.59 13.66 -5.82
N LYS A 206 8.67 12.72 -6.76
CA LYS A 206 7.68 12.51 -7.80
C LYS A 206 7.40 11.03 -7.99
N ARG A 207 6.20 10.71 -8.46
CA ARG A 207 5.85 9.35 -8.91
C ARG A 207 6.48 9.10 -10.28
N VAL A 208 7.13 7.96 -10.44
CA VAL A 208 7.59 7.51 -11.77
C VAL A 208 6.42 6.82 -12.46
N GLU A 209 6.06 7.32 -13.64
CA GLU A 209 4.91 6.84 -14.42
C GLU A 209 5.00 5.33 -14.72
N GLY A 210 3.87 4.64 -14.63
CA GLY A 210 3.80 3.19 -14.84
C GLY A 210 4.51 2.34 -13.79
N SER A 211 4.94 2.92 -12.66
CA SER A 211 5.65 2.19 -11.62
C SER A 211 5.19 2.58 -10.20
N ARG A 212 5.66 1.81 -9.21
CA ARG A 212 5.49 2.13 -7.79
C ARG A 212 6.55 3.07 -7.25
N ILE A 213 7.56 3.45 -8.04
CA ILE A 213 8.74 4.19 -7.56
C ILE A 213 8.35 5.62 -7.18
N ILE A 214 8.84 6.05 -6.02
CA ILE A 214 8.87 7.44 -5.60
C ILE A 214 10.30 7.93 -5.76
N GLU A 215 10.55 8.77 -6.76
CA GLU A 215 11.87 9.35 -7.00
C GLU A 215 12.00 10.66 -6.24
N PHE A 216 12.91 10.69 -5.26
CA PHE A 216 13.30 11.92 -4.56
C PHE A 216 14.30 12.71 -5.40
N SER A 217 14.13 14.03 -5.45
CA SER A 217 15.12 14.96 -6.01
C SER A 217 16.32 15.07 -5.06
N ARG A 218 17.47 15.56 -5.53
CA ARG A 218 18.64 15.75 -4.65
C ARG A 218 18.37 16.67 -3.45
N ASP A 219 17.59 17.73 -3.68
CA ASP A 219 17.17 18.65 -2.62
C ASP A 219 16.17 17.97 -1.67
N GLY A 220 15.19 17.25 -2.22
CA GLY A 220 14.21 16.48 -1.44
C GLY A 220 14.86 15.41 -0.57
N ASP A 221 15.84 14.69 -1.10
CA ASP A 221 16.68 13.73 -0.37
C ASP A 221 17.36 14.38 0.85
N SER A 222 18.01 15.52 0.62
CA SER A 222 18.74 16.24 1.67
C SER A 222 17.81 16.75 2.77
N ARG A 223 16.65 17.31 2.40
CA ARG A 223 15.63 17.77 3.35
C ARG A 223 14.99 16.62 4.12
N PHE A 224 14.67 15.53 3.42
CA PHE A 224 14.09 14.34 4.04
C PHE A 224 15.00 13.82 5.15
N HIS A 225 16.29 13.64 4.88
CA HIS A 225 17.24 13.15 5.88
C HIS A 225 17.51 14.15 7.00
N ALA A 226 17.46 15.46 6.74
CA ALA A 226 17.60 16.47 7.79
C ALA A 226 16.43 16.46 8.78
N ILE A 227 15.23 16.07 8.33
CA ILE A 227 14.01 16.12 9.14
C ILE A 227 13.73 14.78 9.82
N PHE A 228 13.98 13.67 9.10
CA PHE A 228 13.73 12.30 9.55
C PHE A 228 15.04 11.56 9.84
N SER A 229 16.05 12.25 10.38
CA SER A 229 17.22 11.58 10.92
C SER A 229 16.82 10.74 12.13
N LEU A 230 17.51 9.61 12.29
CA LEU A 230 17.49 8.80 13.50
C LEU A 230 18.41 9.40 14.55
#